data_AF-U6JPM1-F1
#
_entry.id   AF-U6JPM1-F1
#
_cell.length_a   1.000
_cell.length_b   1.000
_cell.length_c   1.000
_cell.angle_alpha   90.00
_cell.angle_beta   90.00
_cell.angle_gamma   90.00
#
_symmetry.space_group_name_H-M   'P 1'
#
loop_
_entity.id
_entity.type
_entity.pdbx_description
1 polymer ?
#
loop_
_entity_poly.entity_id
_entity_poly.type
_entity_poly.pdbx_seq_one_letter_code
_entity_poly.pdbx_strand_id
1 'polypeptide(L)'
;IDSFTVFDFLGFLLDEPLLLEVRHFPFVCSPLLSSSFVATFQDIAPDAFECAREVAGISDQDYRTSLCSTDFPFIEFQSNSKSGQFFFFSHDGKFLIKTISKAEVIQILR
;
A
#
# COMPACT_ATOMS: atom_id res chain seq x y z
N ILE A 1 -20.04 -4.63 -1.62
CA ILE A 1 -19.04 -4.87 -2.68
C ILE A 1 -18.10 -5.90 -2.11
N ASP A 2 -18.13 -7.12 -2.65
CA ASP A 2 -17.34 -8.22 -2.10
C ASP A 2 -15.88 -8.12 -2.58
N SER A 3 -14.98 -8.83 -1.90
CA SER A 3 -13.56 -8.88 -2.27
C SER A 3 -13.37 -9.34 -3.72
N PHE A 4 -14.22 -10.25 -4.20
CA PHE A 4 -14.19 -10.78 -5.55
C PHE A 4 -14.35 -9.68 -6.62
N THR A 5 -15.32 -8.77 -6.44
CA THR A 5 -15.57 -7.65 -7.36
C THR A 5 -14.39 -6.66 -7.41
N VAL A 6 -13.73 -6.41 -6.28
CA VAL A 6 -12.58 -5.49 -6.21
C VAL A 6 -11.34 -6.08 -6.89
N PHE A 7 -11.11 -7.39 -6.72
CA PHE A 7 -9.99 -8.08 -7.38
C PHE A 7 -10.19 -8.18 -8.89
N ASP A 8 -11.40 -8.47 -9.38
CA ASP A 8 -11.68 -8.50 -10.83
C ASP A 8 -11.52 -7.11 -11.46
N PHE A 9 -11.95 -6.05 -10.76
CA PHE A 9 -11.83 -4.68 -11.23
C PHE A 9 -10.38 -4.18 -11.24
N LEU A 10 -9.60 -4.52 -10.21
CA LEU A 10 -8.16 -4.26 -10.18
C LEU A 10 -7.43 -5.05 -11.28
N GLY A 11 -7.80 -6.31 -11.51
CA GLY A 11 -7.25 -7.11 -12.60
C GLY A 11 -7.46 -6.44 -13.96
N PHE A 12 -8.66 -5.92 -14.21
CA PHE A 12 -8.95 -5.16 -15.43
C PHE A 12 -8.14 -3.85 -15.55
N LEU A 13 -7.94 -3.12 -14.45
CA LEU A 13 -7.19 -1.85 -14.46
C LEU A 13 -5.68 -2.05 -14.65
N LEU A 14 -5.16 -3.24 -14.35
CA LEU A 14 -3.72 -3.56 -14.37
C LEU A 14 -3.27 -4.35 -15.62
N ASP A 15 -4.20 -4.65 -16.54
CA ASP A 15 -4.00 -5.55 -17.70
C ASP A 15 -2.94 -5.05 -18.71
N GLU A 16 -2.53 -3.77 -18.64
CA GLU A 16 -1.45 -3.19 -19.46
C GLU A 16 -0.23 -2.75 -18.60
N PRO A 17 0.58 -3.70 -18.09
CA PRO A 17 1.67 -3.43 -17.15
C PRO A 17 2.80 -2.57 -17.73
N LEU A 18 2.87 -2.41 -19.07
CA LEU A 18 3.89 -1.59 -19.75
C LEU A 18 3.59 -0.08 -19.73
N LEU A 19 2.38 0.34 -19.32
CA LEU A 19 1.97 1.75 -19.21
C LEU A 19 1.63 2.17 -17.78
N LEU A 20 1.95 1.33 -16.80
CA LEU A 20 1.61 1.58 -15.41
C LEU A 20 2.32 2.84 -14.89
N GLU A 21 1.55 3.85 -14.47
CA GLU A 21 2.11 5.05 -13.87
C GLU A 21 2.82 4.69 -12.55
N VAL A 22 4.08 5.13 -12.39
CA VAL A 22 4.81 5.01 -11.13
C VAL A 22 5.32 6.39 -10.70
N ARG A 23 4.78 6.90 -9.60
CA ARG A 23 5.22 8.16 -9.00
C ARG A 23 6.37 7.88 -8.03
N HIS A 24 7.39 8.73 -8.07
CA HIS A 24 8.57 8.60 -7.24
C HIS A 24 8.72 9.85 -6.36
N PHE A 25 8.86 9.64 -5.07
CA PHE A 25 9.02 10.74 -4.10
C PHE A 25 10.30 10.52 -3.29
N PRO A 26 11.15 11.55 -3.13
CA PRO A 26 12.27 11.45 -2.21
C PRO A 26 11.73 11.29 -0.79
N PHE A 27 12.22 10.29 -0.07
CA PHE A 27 11.89 10.15 1.34
C PHE A 27 12.85 11.02 2.15
N VAL A 28 12.32 12.05 2.80
CA VAL A 28 13.09 13.01 3.58
C VAL A 28 12.57 13.00 5.02
N CYS A 29 13.46 12.70 5.96
CA CYS A 29 13.11 12.56 7.38
C CYS A 29 14.19 13.21 8.28
N SER A 30 14.84 14.28 7.81
CA SER A 30 15.80 15.02 8.62
C SER A 30 15.07 15.90 9.65
N PRO A 31 15.48 15.90 10.94
CA PRO A 31 16.68 15.28 11.51
C PRO A 31 16.46 13.89 12.16
N LEU A 32 15.27 13.30 12.05
CA LEU A 32 14.91 12.02 12.70
C LEU A 32 15.77 10.84 12.20
N LEU A 33 16.24 10.88 10.95
CA LEU A 33 17.16 9.91 10.37
C LEU A 33 18.47 10.57 9.94
N SER A 34 19.55 9.78 9.90
CA SER A 34 20.87 10.23 9.44
C SER A 34 20.79 10.90 8.07
N SER A 35 21.54 11.97 7.85
CA SER A 35 21.65 12.64 6.55
C SER A 35 22.24 11.75 5.45
N SER A 36 22.88 10.63 5.82
CA SER A 36 23.35 9.60 4.89
C SER A 36 22.26 8.59 4.48
N PHE A 37 21.11 8.56 5.16
CA PHE A 37 20.01 7.67 4.81
C PHE A 37 19.24 8.25 3.63
N VAL A 38 19.27 7.54 2.50
CA VAL A 38 18.55 7.90 1.29
C VAL A 38 17.54 6.81 0.97
N ALA A 39 16.26 7.18 0.90
CA ALA A 39 15.20 6.30 0.46
C ALA A 39 14.28 7.03 -0.54
N THR A 40 13.55 6.25 -1.33
CA THR A 40 12.56 6.74 -2.29
C THR A 40 11.27 6.01 -2.04
N PHE A 41 10.17 6.73 -1.99
CA PHE A 41 8.83 6.17 -1.98
C PHE A 41 8.37 6.00 -3.43
N GLN A 42 7.91 4.79 -3.77
CA GLN A 42 7.34 4.47 -5.07
C GLN A 42 5.86 4.20 -4.89
N ASP A 43 5.05 4.95 -5.62
CA ASP A 43 3.60 4.78 -5.68
C ASP A 43 3.24 4.22 -7.06
N ILE A 44 2.81 2.97 -7.08
CA ILE A 44 2.65 2.16 -8.29
C ILE A 44 1.16 2.06 -8.62
N ALA A 45 0.78 2.38 -9.85
CA ALA A 45 -0.62 2.40 -10.31
C ALA A 45 -1.55 3.30 -9.46
N PRO A 46 -1.15 4.55 -9.15
CA PRO A 46 -1.87 5.40 -8.21
C PRO A 46 -3.35 5.59 -8.56
N ASP A 47 -3.66 5.83 -9.84
CA ASP A 47 -5.03 6.05 -10.32
C ASP A 47 -5.88 4.76 -10.26
N ALA A 48 -5.27 3.60 -10.52
CA ALA A 48 -5.96 2.31 -10.40
C ALA A 48 -6.32 2.02 -8.94
N PHE A 49 -5.39 2.26 -8.01
CA PHE A 49 -5.65 2.09 -6.58
C PHE A 49 -6.56 3.17 -6.01
N GLU A 50 -6.61 4.36 -6.59
CA GLU A 50 -7.63 5.38 -6.27
C GLU A 50 -9.02 4.89 -6.66
N CYS A 51 -9.20 4.44 -7.90
CA CYS A 51 -10.48 3.91 -8.35
C CYS A 51 -10.91 2.68 -7.53
N ALA A 52 -9.98 1.79 -7.17
CA ALA A 52 -10.27 0.67 -6.30
C ALA A 52 -10.75 1.09 -4.91
N ARG A 53 -10.17 2.16 -4.32
CA ARG A 53 -10.67 2.74 -3.06
C ARG A 53 -12.07 3.30 -3.21
N GLU A 54 -12.35 4.03 -4.28
CA GLU A 54 -13.68 4.58 -4.57
C GLU A 54 -14.74 3.49 -4.70
N VAL A 55 -14.45 2.44 -5.48
CA VAL A 55 -15.32 1.28 -5.62
C VAL A 55 -15.50 0.57 -4.28
N ALA A 56 -14.49 0.49 -3.43
CA ALA A 56 -14.63 -0.06 -2.08
C ALA A 56 -15.39 0.87 -1.11
N GLY A 57 -15.80 2.07 -1.53
CA GLY A 57 -16.44 3.06 -0.67
C GLY A 57 -15.50 3.70 0.35
N ILE A 58 -14.19 3.69 0.08
CA ILE A 58 -13.15 4.25 0.93
C ILE A 58 -12.80 5.65 0.41
N SER A 59 -13.12 6.68 1.19
CA SER A 59 -12.71 8.04 0.85
C SER A 59 -11.21 8.22 1.05
N ASP A 60 -10.61 9.08 0.24
CA ASP A 60 -9.20 9.46 0.34
C ASP A 60 -8.87 10.12 1.70
N GLN A 61 -9.84 10.84 2.28
CA GLN A 61 -9.72 11.36 3.64
C GLN A 61 -9.64 10.23 4.67
N ASP A 62 -10.57 9.26 4.64
CA ASP A 62 -10.58 8.15 5.59
C ASP A 62 -9.31 7.30 5.48
N TYR A 63 -8.88 7.01 4.25
CA TYR A 63 -7.65 6.26 3.97
C TYR A 63 -6.42 6.91 4.61
N ARG A 64 -6.25 8.23 4.41
CA ARG A 64 -5.14 8.97 5.01
C ARG A 64 -5.24 9.07 6.52
N THR A 65 -6.44 9.27 7.07
CA THR A 65 -6.62 9.32 8.53
C THR A 65 -6.17 8.02 9.19
N SER A 66 -6.48 6.87 8.58
CA SER A 66 -6.07 5.56 9.14
C SER A 66 -4.57 5.27 8.96
N LEU A 67 -3.97 5.60 7.80
CA LEU A 67 -2.60 5.21 7.46
C LEU A 67 -1.51 6.26 7.71
N CYS A 68 -1.86 7.55 7.74
CA CYS A 68 -0.90 8.64 7.92
C CYS A 68 -1.03 9.31 9.29
N SER A 69 -1.71 8.66 10.24
CA SER A 69 -1.79 9.18 11.61
C SER A 69 -0.41 9.24 12.26
N THR A 70 -0.06 10.39 12.81
CA THR A 70 1.16 10.59 13.60
C THR A 70 0.94 10.33 15.09
N ASP A 71 -0.33 10.27 15.51
CA ASP A 71 -0.70 10.18 16.93
C ASP A 71 -0.73 8.74 17.43
N PHE A 72 -0.95 7.78 16.51
CA PHE A 72 -1.07 6.36 16.84
C PHE A 72 -0.13 5.51 15.98
N PRO A 73 0.68 4.62 16.58
CA PRO A 73 1.52 3.70 15.83
C PRO A 73 0.67 2.61 15.16
N PHE A 74 1.26 1.98 14.14
CA PHE A 74 0.70 0.75 13.59
C PHE A 74 0.78 -0.39 14.62
N ILE A 75 -0.19 -1.31 14.54
CA ILE A 75 -0.23 -2.51 15.36
C ILE A 75 0.51 -3.61 14.61
N GLU A 76 1.73 -3.94 15.03
CA GLU A 76 2.49 -5.05 14.47
C GLU A 76 1.89 -6.39 14.92
N PHE A 77 1.77 -7.34 13.98
CA PHE A 77 1.47 -8.73 14.32
C PHE A 77 2.46 -9.69 13.68
N GLN A 78 2.92 -10.64 14.48
CA GLN A 78 3.75 -11.74 14.00
C GLN A 78 2.84 -12.82 13.43
N SER A 79 2.88 -13.02 12.12
CA SER A 79 2.24 -14.18 11.52
C SER A 79 3.05 -15.43 11.89
N ASN A 80 2.38 -16.54 12.23
CA ASN A 80 3.02 -17.86 12.35
C ASN A 80 3.45 -18.45 10.98
N SER A 81 3.58 -17.60 9.95
CA SER A 81 3.86 -18.02 8.58
C SER A 81 5.38 -18.14 8.35
N LYS A 82 5.78 -19.14 7.56
CA LYS A 82 7.19 -19.39 7.22
C LYS A 82 7.81 -18.34 6.28
N SER A 83 7.04 -17.36 5.81
CA SER A 83 7.47 -16.41 4.77
C SER A 83 8.34 -15.25 5.27
N GLY A 84 8.46 -15.03 6.58
CA GLY A 84 9.22 -13.91 7.14
C GLY A 84 8.66 -12.53 6.77
N GLN A 85 7.40 -12.47 6.36
CA GLN A 85 6.70 -11.23 6.02
C GLN A 85 6.25 -10.52 7.30
N PHE A 86 6.40 -9.20 7.31
CA PHE A 86 5.86 -8.33 8.34
C PHE A 86 4.44 -7.92 7.99
N PHE A 87 3.61 -7.83 9.03
CA PHE A 87 2.24 -7.42 8.91
C PHE A 87 1.92 -6.38 9.98
N PHE A 88 1.18 -5.36 9.58
CA PHE A 88 0.78 -4.26 10.43
C PHE A 88 -0.68 -3.94 10.18
N PHE A 89 -1.42 -3.61 11.22
CA PHE A 89 -2.74 -3.00 11.10
C PHE A 89 -2.66 -1.50 11.36
N SER A 90 -3.50 -0.73 10.66
CA SER A 90 -3.82 0.63 11.08
C SER A 90 -4.37 0.62 12.51
N HIS A 91 -4.18 1.72 13.22
CA HIS A 91 -4.58 1.85 14.63
C HIS A 91 -6.10 1.61 14.86
N ASP A 92 -6.91 1.83 13.83
CA ASP A 92 -8.36 1.60 13.82
C ASP A 92 -8.77 0.23 13.24
N GLY A 93 -7.80 -0.62 12.88
CA GLY A 93 -8.02 -1.98 12.38
C GLY A 93 -8.64 -2.07 10.98
N LYS A 94 -8.82 -0.95 10.26
CA LYS A 94 -9.45 -0.93 8.93
C LYS A 94 -8.54 -1.44 7.82
N PHE A 95 -7.23 -1.22 7.93
CA PHE A 95 -6.28 -1.54 6.88
C PHE A 95 -5.20 -2.48 7.38
N LEU A 96 -4.90 -3.49 6.56
CA LEU A 96 -3.75 -4.37 6.72
C LEU A 96 -2.63 -3.91 5.78
N ILE A 97 -1.46 -3.64 6.34
CA ILE A 97 -0.23 -3.38 5.62
C ILE A 97 0.60 -4.66 5.68
N LYS A 98 1.03 -5.15 4.51
CA LYS A 98 1.81 -6.37 4.37
C LYS A 98 3.08 -6.09 3.57
N THR A 99 4.22 -6.54 4.06
CA THR A 99 5.42 -6.59 3.23
C THR A 99 5.30 -7.72 2.22
N ILE A 100 5.46 -7.40 0.94
CA ILE A 100 5.44 -8.36 -0.16
C ILE A 100 6.76 -8.35 -0.91
N SER A 101 7.10 -9.49 -1.50
CA SER A 101 8.27 -9.65 -2.37
C SER A 101 8.06 -8.95 -3.71
N LYS A 102 9.16 -8.63 -4.41
CA LYS A 102 9.09 -8.11 -5.79
C LYS A 102 8.35 -9.04 -6.74
N ALA A 103 8.43 -10.36 -6.51
CA ALA A 103 7.70 -11.34 -7.32
C ALA A 103 6.18 -11.27 -7.08
N GLU A 104 5.74 -11.10 -5.83
CA GLU A 104 4.33 -10.88 -5.50
C GLU A 104 3.80 -9.56 -6.10
N VAL A 105 4.61 -8.49 -6.11
CA VAL A 105 4.24 -7.23 -6.80
C VAL A 105 3.98 -7.50 -8.28
N ILE A 106 4.88 -8.20 -8.98
CA ILE A 106 4.70 -8.53 -10.40
C ILE A 106 3.45 -9.39 -10.61
N GLN A 107 3.11 -10.27 -9.67
CA GLN A 107 1.91 -11.10 -9.75
C GLN A 107 0.62 -10.31 -9.53
N ILE A 108 0.62 -9.29 -8.67
CA ILE A 108 -0.55 -8.42 -8.43
C ILE A 108 -0.81 -7.50 -9.62
N LEU A 109 0.25 -7.09 -10.33
CA LEU A 109 0.19 -6.18 -11.46
C LEU A 109 0.03 -6.89 -12.83
N ARG A 110 -0.31 -8.17 -12.84
CA ARG A 110 -0.55 -9.00 -14.03
C ARG A 110 -1.97 -9.53 -14.00
#